data_AF-A0A1Y0BFB5-F1
#
_entry.id   AF-A0A1Y0BFB5-F1
#
_cell.length_a   1.000
_cell.length_b   1.000
_cell.length_c   1.000
_cell.angle_alpha   90.00
_cell.angle_beta   90.00
_cell.angle_gamma   90.00
#
_symmetry.space_group_name_H-M   'P 1'
#
loop_
_entity.id
_entity.type
_entity.pdbx_description
1 polymer ?
#
loop_
_entity_poly.entity_id
_entity_poly.type
_entity_poly.pdbx_seq_one_letter_code
_entity_poly.pdbx_strand_id
1 'polypeptide(L)'
;MNGIKALAASLNDLHQQMVLAYTPIVQDIIQSGSQDVQEIEHTLDHLLTCAGHPQGLLLFKSLCRHYYGIDPAAAAQHVHFYREWYEDQESEVRRSG
;
A
#
# COMPACT_ATOMS: atom_id res chain seq x y z
N MET A 1 -23.82 -14.50 -14.91
CA MET A 1 -22.43 -14.19 -14.49
C MET A 1 -22.44 -13.51 -13.12
N ASN A 2 -22.44 -14.27 -12.01
CA ASN A 2 -22.39 -13.72 -10.64
C ASN A 2 -21.10 -14.06 -9.87
N GLY A 3 -20.29 -15.02 -10.35
CA GLY A 3 -19.06 -15.46 -9.66
C GLY A 3 -17.97 -14.40 -9.58
N ILE A 4 -17.78 -13.61 -10.66
CA ILE A 4 -16.75 -12.55 -10.69
C ILE A 4 -17.06 -11.45 -9.66
N LYS A 5 -18.33 -11.07 -9.51
CA LYS A 5 -18.74 -10.05 -8.52
C LYS A 5 -18.54 -10.55 -7.09
N ALA A 6 -18.87 -11.81 -6.81
CA ALA A 6 -18.64 -12.41 -5.50
C ALA A 6 -17.15 -12.47 -5.17
N LEU A 7 -16.31 -12.87 -6.14
CA LEU A 7 -14.85 -12.90 -5.98
C LEU A 7 -14.28 -11.50 -5.70
N ALA A 8 -14.73 -10.48 -6.45
CA ALA A 8 -14.30 -9.10 -6.24
C ALA A 8 -14.67 -8.59 -4.83
N ALA A 9 -15.85 -8.94 -4.33
CA ALA A 9 -16.26 -8.59 -2.96
C ALA A 9 -15.37 -9.28 -1.91
N SER A 10 -15.08 -10.57 -2.07
CA SER A 10 -14.19 -11.29 -1.15
C SER A 10 -12.76 -10.74 -1.14
N LEU A 11 -12.24 -10.32 -2.30
CA LEU A 11 -10.94 -9.64 -2.38
C LEU A 11 -10.96 -8.29 -1.64
N ASN A 12 -12.04 -7.52 -1.79
CA ASN A 12 -12.20 -6.26 -1.08
C ASN A 12 -12.26 -6.45 0.45
N ASP A 13 -13.00 -7.45 0.92
CA ASP A 13 -13.07 -7.80 2.35
C ASP A 13 -11.72 -8.24 2.90
N LEU A 14 -10.91 -8.95 2.10
CA LEU A 14 -9.55 -9.33 2.46
C LEU A 14 -8.65 -8.10 2.58
N HIS A 15 -8.69 -7.17 1.62
CA HIS A 15 -7.94 -5.92 1.71
C HIS A 15 -8.34 -5.11 2.95
N GLN A 16 -9.62 -5.07 3.29
CA GLN A 16 -10.10 -4.38 4.49
C GLN A 16 -9.55 -5.02 5.77
N GLN A 17 -9.52 -6.36 5.85
CA GLN A 17 -8.92 -7.07 6.99
C GLN A 17 -7.42 -6.79 7.11
N MET A 18 -6.69 -6.74 5.99
CA MET A 18 -5.28 -6.35 5.99
C MET A 18 -5.10 -4.92 6.50
N VAL A 19 -5.91 -3.96 6.04
CA VAL A 19 -5.87 -2.58 6.54
C VAL A 19 -6.03 -2.54 8.06
N LEU A 20 -7.01 -3.26 8.61
CA LEU A 20 -7.23 -3.31 10.05
C LEU A 20 -6.03 -3.93 10.80
N ALA A 21 -5.42 -4.97 10.26
CA ALA A 21 -4.26 -5.64 10.86
C ALA A 21 -2.99 -4.77 10.85
N TYR A 22 -2.73 -4.07 9.75
CA TYR A 22 -1.50 -3.27 9.58
C TYR A 22 -1.62 -1.85 10.13
N THR A 23 -2.83 -1.31 10.33
CA THR A 23 -3.01 0.02 10.93
C THR A 23 -2.24 0.22 12.24
N PRO A 24 -2.39 -0.63 13.27
CA PRO A 24 -1.65 -0.44 14.52
C PRO A 24 -0.13 -0.57 14.35
N ILE A 25 0.33 -1.43 13.43
CA ILE A 25 1.77 -1.63 13.17
C ILE A 25 2.37 -0.36 12.57
N VAL A 26 1.74 0.19 11.52
CA VAL A 26 2.18 1.44 10.89
C VAL A 26 2.15 2.60 11.87
N GLN A 27 1.11 2.67 12.71
CA GLN A 27 1.01 3.71 13.73
C GLN A 27 2.14 3.59 14.76
N ASP A 28 2.47 2.38 15.22
CA ASP A 28 3.54 2.17 16.19
C ASP A 28 4.91 2.55 15.61
N ILE A 29 5.23 2.12 14.39
CA ILE A 29 6.46 2.50 13.67
C ILE A 29 6.60 4.04 13.60
N ILE A 30 5.54 4.73 13.21
CA ILE A 30 5.55 6.19 13.03
C ILE A 30 5.63 6.91 14.40
N GLN A 31 4.84 6.48 15.38
CA GLN A 31 4.77 7.13 16.69
C GLN A 31 6.02 6.91 17.53
N SER A 32 6.61 5.72 17.47
CA SER A 32 7.90 5.42 18.11
C SER A 32 9.06 6.12 17.41
N GLY A 33 8.87 6.57 16.16
CA GLY A 33 9.94 7.10 15.33
C GLY A 33 10.95 6.03 14.93
N SER A 34 10.51 4.77 14.80
CA SER A 34 11.38 3.63 14.48
C SER A 34 12.19 3.91 13.21
N GLN A 35 13.49 3.60 13.27
CA GLN A 35 14.42 3.65 12.15
C GLN A 35 14.85 2.25 11.71
N ASP A 36 14.14 1.21 12.15
CA ASP A 36 14.37 -0.15 11.69
C ASP A 36 13.94 -0.27 10.23
N VAL A 37 14.92 -0.10 9.34
CA VAL A 37 14.71 -0.13 7.89
C VAL A 37 14.10 -1.45 7.44
N GLN A 38 14.52 -2.56 8.03
CA GLN A 38 14.04 -3.89 7.64
C GLN A 38 12.55 -4.06 8.00
N GLU A 39 12.14 -3.61 9.19
CA GLU A 39 10.74 -3.61 9.60
C GLU A 39 9.88 -2.70 8.70
N ILE A 40 10.40 -1.52 8.35
CA ILE A 40 9.71 -0.55 7.49
C ILE A 40 9.51 -1.11 6.09
N GLU A 41 10.57 -1.59 5.43
CA GLU A 41 10.51 -2.16 4.08
C GLU A 41 9.58 -3.37 4.03
N HIS A 42 9.69 -4.27 5.00
CA HIS A 42 8.81 -5.44 5.08
C HIS A 42 7.34 -5.03 5.24
N THR A 43 7.06 -4.02 6.05
CA THR A 43 5.70 -3.50 6.22
C THR A 43 5.20 -2.83 4.94
N LEU A 44 6.04 -2.08 4.22
CA LEU A 44 5.69 -1.48 2.93
C LEU A 44 5.33 -2.53 1.88
N ASP A 45 6.10 -3.62 1.80
CA ASP A 45 5.84 -4.74 0.87
C ASP A 45 4.47 -5.39 1.13
N HIS A 46 4.11 -5.58 2.40
CA HIS A 46 2.79 -6.11 2.75
C HIS A 46 1.66 -5.13 2.42
N LEU A 47 1.86 -3.84 2.68
CA LEU A 47 0.87 -2.80 2.39
C LEU A 47 0.61 -2.64 0.89
N LEU A 48 1.59 -2.93 0.02
CA LEU A 48 1.36 -2.94 -1.44
C LEU A 48 0.21 -3.89 -1.82
N THR A 49 0.07 -5.02 -1.13
CA THR A 49 -1.01 -6.00 -1.39
C THR A 49 -2.40 -5.39 -1.18
N CYS A 50 -2.57 -4.50 -0.19
CA CYS A 50 -3.84 -3.84 0.08
C CYS A 50 -3.92 -2.39 -0.46
N ALA A 51 -2.89 -1.91 -1.17
CA ALA A 51 -2.83 -0.55 -1.72
C ALA A 51 -3.84 -0.29 -2.85
N GLY A 52 -4.45 -1.34 -3.40
CA GLY A 52 -5.62 -1.23 -4.28
C GLY A 52 -6.90 -0.77 -3.57
N HIS A 53 -6.95 -0.83 -2.24
CA HIS A 53 -8.03 -0.27 -1.43
C HIS A 53 -7.64 1.13 -0.93
N PRO A 54 -8.55 2.14 -0.95
CA PRO A 54 -8.20 3.52 -0.59
C PRO A 54 -7.55 3.67 0.79
N GLN A 55 -8.00 2.91 1.78
CA GLN A 55 -7.42 2.96 3.13
C GLN A 55 -6.02 2.31 3.19
N GLY A 56 -5.79 1.24 2.41
CA GLY A 56 -4.47 0.61 2.32
C GLY A 56 -3.45 1.54 1.67
N LEU A 57 -3.88 2.25 0.62
CA LEU A 57 -3.04 3.28 -0.02
C LEU A 57 -2.66 4.41 0.94
N LEU A 58 -3.56 4.83 1.82
CA LEU A 58 -3.27 5.86 2.82
C LEU A 58 -2.22 5.38 3.83
N LEU A 59 -2.33 4.14 4.33
CA LEU A 59 -1.33 3.54 5.21
C LEU A 59 0.04 3.46 4.52
N PHE A 60 0.07 2.93 3.30
CA PHE A 60 1.28 2.86 2.48
C PHE A 60 1.95 4.23 2.33
N LYS A 61 1.19 5.26 1.91
CA LYS A 61 1.69 6.63 1.76
C LYS A 61 2.19 7.24 3.07
N SER A 62 1.54 6.95 4.20
CA SER A 62 2.01 7.43 5.52
C SER A 62 3.36 6.83 5.90
N LEU A 63 3.53 5.52 5.68
CA LEU A 63 4.79 4.85 5.99
C LEU A 63 5.91 5.26 5.02
N CYS A 64 5.63 5.43 3.73
CA CYS A 64 6.60 6.00 2.79
C CYS A 64 7.06 7.40 3.21
N ARG A 65 6.17 8.24 3.74
CA ARG A 65 6.54 9.59 4.21
C ARG A 65 7.46 9.54 5.42
N HIS A 66 7.19 8.63 6.35
CA HIS A 66 8.09 8.38 7.48
C HIS A 66 9.45 7.89 6.98
N TYR A 67 9.45 6.88 6.11
CA TYR A 67 10.66 6.28 5.57
C TYR A 67 11.49 7.26 4.73
N TYR A 68 10.84 8.20 4.03
CA TYR A 68 11.53 9.28 3.30
C TYR A 68 12.40 10.15 4.21
N GLY A 69 12.06 10.29 5.50
CA GLY A 69 12.91 10.98 6.47
C GLY A 69 14.20 10.22 6.81
N ILE A 70 14.27 8.94 6.49
CA ILE A 70 15.36 8.02 6.81
C ILE A 70 16.18 7.72 5.54
N ASP A 71 15.52 7.20 4.50
CA ASP A 71 16.09 6.94 3.18
C ASP A 71 15.14 7.45 2.08
N PRO A 72 15.36 8.69 1.58
CA PRO A 72 14.57 9.27 0.50
C PRO A 72 14.60 8.46 -0.80
N ALA A 73 15.74 7.82 -1.12
CA ALA A 73 15.92 7.12 -2.37
C ALA A 73 15.14 5.80 -2.36
N ALA A 74 15.23 5.03 -1.28
CA ALA A 74 14.48 3.81 -1.09
C ALA A 74 12.96 4.09 -1.00
N ALA A 75 12.55 5.12 -0.25
CA ALA A 75 11.15 5.52 -0.19
C ALA A 75 10.58 5.89 -1.58
N ALA A 76 11.38 6.57 -2.42
CA ALA A 76 10.99 6.89 -3.79
C ALA A 76 10.85 5.63 -4.67
N GLN A 77 11.69 4.61 -4.47
CA GLN A 77 11.58 3.32 -5.18
C GLN A 77 10.27 2.62 -4.84
N HIS A 78 9.87 2.55 -3.57
CA HIS A 78 8.56 1.98 -3.19
C HIS A 78 7.39 2.72 -3.84
N VAL A 79 7.43 4.06 -3.89
CA VAL A 79 6.42 4.85 -4.58
C VAL A 79 6.41 4.55 -6.08
N HIS A 80 7.58 4.41 -6.71
CA HIS A 80 7.69 4.06 -8.12
C HIS A 80 7.07 2.68 -8.42
N PHE A 81 7.41 1.66 -7.61
CA PHE A 81 6.82 0.34 -7.71
C PHE A 81 5.29 0.39 -7.60
N TYR A 82 4.75 1.16 -6.64
CA TYR A 82 3.30 1.34 -6.57
C TYR A 82 2.72 1.92 -7.88
N ARG A 83 3.35 2.94 -8.46
CA ARG A 83 2.85 3.58 -9.69
C ARG A 83 2.87 2.66 -10.90
N GLU A 84 3.97 1.94 -11.11
CA GLU A 84 4.11 1.00 -12.22
C GLU A 84 3.02 -0.08 -12.17
N TRP A 85 2.68 -0.56 -10.97
CA TRP A 85 1.72 -1.64 -10.80
C TRP A 85 0.25 -1.18 -10.80
N TYR A 86 -0.04 0.01 -10.25
CA TYR A 86 -1.41 0.46 -10.02
C TYR A 86 -1.83 1.72 -10.82
N GLU A 87 -0.95 2.70 -11.01
CA GLU A 87 -1.30 3.98 -11.68
C GLU A 87 -1.16 3.90 -13.21
N ASP A 88 -0.12 3.22 -13.71
CA ASP A 88 0.13 3.15 -15.16
C ASP A 88 -0.97 2.36 -15.90
N GLN A 89 -1.55 1.35 -15.26
CA GLN A 89 -2.69 0.57 -15.79
C GLN A 89 -3.98 1.39 -15.87
N GLU A 90 -4.21 2.32 -14.93
CA GLU A 90 -5.41 3.18 -14.92
C GLU A 90 -5.36 4.22 -16.06
N SER A 91 -4.15 4.61 -16.47
CA SER A 91 -3.92 5.56 -17.54
C SER A 91 -4.16 4.97 -18.95
N GLU A 92 -3.88 3.68 -19.15
CA GLU A 92 -4.18 2.98 -20.42
C GLU A 92 -5.68 2.69 -20.59
N VAL A 93 -6.37 2.32 -19.51
CA VAL A 93 -7.84 2.10 -19.54
C VAL A 93 -8.59 3.40 -19.89
N ARG A 94 -8.12 4.56 -19.40
CA ARG A 94 -8.72 5.88 -19.73
C ARG A 94 -8.38 6.40 -21.14
N ARG A 95 -7.29 5.94 -21.77
CA ARG A 95 -6.96 6.31 -23.17
C ARG A 95 -7.62 5.42 -24.20
N SER A 96 -8.22 4.32 -23.78
CA SER A 96 -8.81 3.28 -24.66
C SER A 96 -10.35 3.26 -24.65
N GLY A 97 -11.00 4.18 -23.94
CA GLY A 97 -12.45 4.36 -23.88
C GLY A 97 -12.86 5.75 -24.30
#